data_AF-X1E8V7-F1
#
_entry.id   AF-X1E8V7-F1
#
_cell.length_a   1.000
_cell.length_b   1.000
_cell.length_c   1.000
_cell.angle_alpha   90.00
_cell.angle_beta   90.00
_cell.angle_gamma   90.00
#
_symmetry.space_group_name_H-M   'P 1'
#
loop_
_entity.id
_entity.type
_entity.pdbx_description
1 polymer ?
#
loop_
_entity_poly.entity_id
_entity_poly.type
_entity_poly.pdbx_seq_one_letter_code
_entity_poly.pdbx_strand_id
1 'polypeptide(L)' 'ALKTALEIGESIYDCTFIATAEHFAGEFITDDKKLYENYTKFGNSKVKVILLKDYH' A
#
# COMPACT_ATOMS: atom_id res chain seq x y z
N ALA A 1 9.61 2.05 -6.52
CA ALA A 1 8.48 2.78 -5.96
C ALA A 1 7.39 3.07 -6.99
N LEU A 2 7.61 4.04 -7.91
CA LEU A 2 6.61 4.41 -8.93
C LEU A 2 6.14 3.24 -9.82
N LYS A 3 7.04 2.28 -10.11
CA LYS A 3 6.72 1.11 -10.92
C LYS A 3 5.69 0.18 -10.27
N THR A 4 5.84 -0.09 -8.97
CA THR A 4 4.89 -0.91 -8.19
C THR A 4 3.51 -0.26 -8.14
N ALA A 5 3.46 1.06 -7.90
CA ALA A 5 2.21 1.80 -7.81
C ALA A 5 1.43 1.81 -9.15
N LEU A 6 2.12 2.01 -10.27
CA LEU A 6 1.52 1.99 -11.61
C LEU A 6 1.02 0.60 -12.04
N GLU A 7 1.62 -0.47 -11.54
CA GLU A 7 1.25 -1.85 -11.87
C GLU A 7 0.02 -2.36 -11.10
N ILE A 8 -0.38 -1.71 -9.99
CA ILE A 8 -1.51 -2.14 -9.16
C ILE A 8 -2.85 -1.58 -9.70
N GLY A 9 -2.82 -0.48 -10.45
CA GLY A 9 -4.02 0.07 -11.10
C GLY A 9 -5.01 0.75 -10.15
N GLU A 10 -4.53 1.24 -9.01
CA GLU A 10 -5.30 1.98 -8.02
C GLU A 10 -5.34 3.48 -8.33
N SER A 11 -6.10 4.25 -7.53
CA SER A 11 -6.16 5.70 -7.71
C SER A 11 -4.79 6.35 -7.55
N ILE A 12 -4.63 7.55 -8.12
CA ILE A 12 -3.37 8.31 -7.99
C ILE A 12 -3.04 8.63 -6.51
N TYR A 13 -4.06 8.73 -5.66
CA TYR A 13 -3.89 8.96 -4.23
C TYR A 13 -3.27 7.73 -3.55
N ASP A 14 -3.83 6.54 -3.79
CA ASP A 14 -3.33 5.29 -3.24
C ASP A 14 -1.89 5.02 -3.70
N CYS A 15 -1.64 5.25 -5.00
CA CYS A 15 -0.30 5.19 -5.57
C CYS A 15 0.70 6.11 -4.86
N THR A 16 0.27 7.34 -4.53
CA THR A 16 1.10 8.33 -3.85
C THR A 16 1.39 7.91 -2.43
N PHE A 17 0.37 7.53 -1.64
CA PHE A 17 0.55 7.09 -0.27
C PHE A 17 1.51 5.91 -0.16
N ILE A 18 1.48 5.00 -1.14
CA ILE A 18 2.28 3.79 -1.07
C ILE A 18 3.70 4.04 -1.56
N ALA A 19 3.88 4.89 -2.58
CA ALA A 19 5.21 5.39 -2.92
C ALA A 19 5.86 6.15 -1.74
N THR A 20 5.07 6.92 -0.98
CA THR A 20 5.52 7.59 0.24
C THR A 20 5.90 6.58 1.33
N ALA A 21 5.06 5.59 1.61
CA ALA A 21 5.35 4.56 2.60
C ALA A 21 6.62 3.76 2.22
N GLU A 22 6.83 3.45 0.94
CA GLU A 22 8.04 2.78 0.44
C GLU A 22 9.29 3.64 0.64
N HIS A 23 9.18 4.96 0.42
CA HIS A 23 10.31 5.88 0.57
C HIS A 23 10.78 5.99 2.01
N PHE A 24 9.84 6.06 2.96
CA PHE A 24 10.14 6.22 4.39
C PHE A 24 10.30 4.88 5.13
N ALA A 25 10.18 3.74 4.44
CA ALA A 25 10.08 2.41 5.07
C ALA A 25 9.00 2.37 6.17
N GLY A 26 7.90 3.08 5.92
CA GLY A 26 6.79 3.24 6.84
C GLY A 26 5.75 2.11 6.73
N GLU A 27 4.86 2.08 7.72
CA GLU A 27 3.65 1.27 7.67
C GLU A 27 2.53 2.06 6.99
N PHE A 28 1.72 1.39 6.17
CA PHE A 28 0.55 1.99 5.52
C PHE A 28 -0.72 1.41 6.13
N ILE A 29 -1.49 2.24 6.83
CA ILE A 29 -2.71 1.84 7.51
C ILE A 29 -3.90 2.28 6.66
N THR A 30 -4.82 1.36 6.38
CA THR A 30 -5.99 1.62 5.54
C THR A 30 -7.22 0.87 6.04
N ASP A 31 -8.40 1.46 5.93
CA ASP A 31 -9.68 0.78 6.13
C ASP A 31 -10.22 0.13 4.83
N ASP A 32 -9.58 0.40 3.69
CA ASP A 32 -9.93 -0.19 2.39
C ASP A 32 -9.37 -1.62 2.28
N LYS A 33 -10.28 -2.59 2.40
CA LYS A 33 -9.98 -4.02 2.28
C LYS A 33 -9.53 -4.43 0.88
N LYS A 34 -10.07 -3.80 -0.17
CA LYS A 34 -9.72 -4.12 -1.56
C LYS A 34 -8.29 -3.67 -1.85
N LEU A 35 -7.96 -2.46 -1.41
CA LEU A 35 -6.61 -1.91 -1.49
C LEU A 35 -5.61 -2.83 -0.77
N TYR A 36 -5.90 -3.18 0.49
CA TYR A 36 -5.09 -4.11 1.26
C TYR A 36 -4.85 -5.43 0.50
N GLU A 37 -5.90 -6.07 -0.01
CA GLU A 37 -5.79 -7.34 -0.73
C GLU A 37 -4.94 -7.23 -2.00
N ASN A 38 -5.11 -6.15 -2.78
CA ASN A 38 -4.35 -5.90 -4.00
C ASN A 38 -2.86 -5.73 -3.70
N TYR A 39 -2.52 -4.99 -2.64
CA TYR A 39 -1.14 -4.80 -2.22
C TYR A 39 -0.51 -6.06 -1.64
N THR A 40 -1.27 -6.84 -0.87
CA THR A 40 -0.78 -8.11 -0.29
C THR A 40 -0.44 -9.12 -1.40
N LYS A 41 -1.23 -9.15 -2.48
CA LYS A 41 -0.98 -10.01 -3.65
C LYS A 41 0.27 -9.64 -4.45
N PHE A 42 0.71 -8.38 -4.39
CA PHE A 42 1.88 -7.91 -5.12
C PHE A 42 3.22 -8.42 -4.55
N GLY A 43 3.20 -9.10 -3.40
CA GLY A 43 4.22 -10.08 -2.98
C GLY A 43 5.65 -9.57 -2.72
N ASN A 44 5.95 -8.29 -3.01
CA ASN A 44 7.33 -7.76 -2.95
C ASN A 44 7.40 -6.33 -2.40
N SER A 45 6.40 -5.95 -1.61
CA SER A 45 6.27 -4.61 -1.06
C SER A 45 7.19 -4.45 0.16
N LYS A 46 8.14 -3.50 0.10
CA LYS A 46 8.88 -3.00 1.27
C LYS A 46 7.97 -2.30 2.29
N VAL A 47 6.70 -2.10 1.94
CA VAL A 47 5.67 -1.48 2.79
C VAL A 47 4.83 -2.56 3.44
N LYS A 48 4.75 -2.48 4.77
CA LYS A 48 3.78 -3.25 5.54
C LYS A 48 2.45 -2.52 5.50
N VAL A 49 1.45 -3.13 4.86
CA VAL A 49 0.08 -2.61 4.84
C VAL A 49 -0.71 -3.27 5.97
N ILE A 50 -1.43 -2.47 6.76
CA ILE A 50 -2.20 -2.92 7.93
C ILE A 50 -3.64 -2.45 7.75
N LEU A 51 -4.62 -3.34 7.98
CA LEU A 51 -6.01 -2.93 8.03
C LEU A 51 -6.28 -2.14 9.31
N LEU A 52 -7.01 -1.04 9.22
CA LEU A 52 -7.31 -0.16 10.36
C LEU A 52 -7.93 -0.93 11.53
N LYS A 53 -8.78 -1.92 11.26
CA LYS A 53 -9.39 -2.79 12.28
C LYS A 53 -8.39 -3.65 13.06
N ASP A 54 -7.19 -3.86 12.51
CA ASP A 54 -6.12 -4.67 13.07
C ASP A 54 -4.96 -3.80 13.60
N TYR A 55 -5.10 -2.46 13.54
CA TYR A 55 -4.11 -1.50 14.05
C TYR A 55 -4.42 -1.16 15.52
N HIS A 56 -3.47 -1.41 16.41
CA HIS A 56 -3.58 -1.25 17.87
C HIS A 56 -2.44 -0.39 18.42
#